data_AF-A0A5C6NFP7-F1
#
_entry.id   AF-A0A5C6NFP7-F1
#
_cell.length_a   1.000
_cell.length_b   1.000
_cell.length_c   1.000
_cell.angle_alpha   90.00
_cell.angle_beta   90.00
_cell.angle_gamma   90.00
#
_symmetry.space_group_name_H-M   'P 1'
#
loop_
_entity.id
_entity.type
_entity.pdbx_description
1 polymer ?
#
loop_
_entity_poly.entity_id
_entity_poly.type
_entity_poly.pdbx_seq_one_letter_code
_entity_poly.pdbx_strand_id
1 'polypeptide(L)'
;MLQQFIRPWCSSLRNIRDNEEKDSAFRGICTMITVNPGGVVQDFIFFCDAVASWVNPKDDLREMFYKILHGFKNQVGDDNWRRFADQFPVPLKERLAFYGV
;
A
#
# COMPACT_ATOMS: atom_id res chain seq x y z
N MET A 1 11.75 0.79 12.97
CA MET A 1 12.34 1.53 11.83
C MET A 1 11.26 1.91 10.81
N LEU A 2 10.56 0.97 10.15
CA LEU A 2 9.45 1.29 9.23
C LEU A 2 8.40 2.24 9.82
N GLN A 3 7.89 1.94 11.01
CA GLN A 3 6.92 2.78 11.74
C GLN A 3 7.38 4.24 11.93
N GLN A 4 8.69 4.50 11.94
CA GLN A 4 9.20 5.86 12.19
C GLN A 4 9.09 6.76 10.95
N PHE A 5 9.01 6.19 9.75
CA PHE A 5 9.05 6.98 8.52
C PHE A 5 7.98 6.62 7.49
N ILE A 6 7.27 5.49 7.63
CA ILE A 6 6.31 5.04 6.61
C ILE A 6 5.24 6.09 6.31
N ARG A 7 4.72 6.75 7.36
CA ARG A 7 3.69 7.78 7.21
C ARG A 7 4.16 9.01 6.42
N PRO A 8 5.25 9.72 6.80
CA PRO A 8 5.75 10.84 5.99
C PRO A 8 6.25 10.39 4.61
N TRP A 9 6.79 9.17 4.48
CA TRP A 9 7.23 8.60 3.21
C TRP A 9 6.06 8.40 2.24
N CYS A 10 4.99 7.73 2.67
CA CYS A 10 3.77 7.54 1.87
C CYS A 10 3.11 8.87 1.50
N SER A 11 3.02 9.79 2.47
CA SER A 11 2.43 11.12 2.27
C SER A 11 3.20 11.95 1.23
N SER A 12 4.51 11.73 1.13
CA SER A 12 5.37 12.41 0.14
C SER A 12 5.26 11.76 -1.23
N LEU A 13 5.48 10.43 -1.32
CA LEU A 13 5.56 9.76 -2.61
C LEU A 13 4.23 9.62 -3.34
N ARG A 14 3.10 9.66 -2.63
CA ARG A 14 1.77 9.64 -3.27
C ARG A 14 1.52 10.82 -4.23
N ASN A 15 2.25 11.93 -4.05
CA ASN A 15 2.09 13.14 -4.87
C ASN A 15 3.10 13.20 -6.04
N ILE A 16 3.99 12.21 -6.15
CA ILE A 16 5.00 12.14 -7.20
C ILE A 16 4.41 11.39 -8.41
N ARG A 17 4.68 11.89 -9.61
CA ARG A 17 4.30 11.23 -10.87
C ARG A 17 4.99 9.88 -10.99
N ASP A 18 4.34 8.94 -11.66
CA ASP A 18 4.92 7.62 -11.91
C ASP A 18 6.17 7.75 -12.80
N ASN A 19 7.33 7.42 -12.23
CA ASN A 19 8.64 7.44 -12.86
C ASN A 19 9.53 6.31 -12.29
N GLU A 20 10.76 6.18 -12.80
CA GLU A 20 11.68 5.11 -12.39
C GLU A 20 12.12 5.25 -10.93
N GLU A 21 12.27 6.48 -10.43
CA GLU A 21 12.64 6.72 -9.04
C GLU A 21 11.53 6.29 -8.08
N LYS A 22 10.27 6.62 -8.40
CA LYS A 22 9.11 6.17 -7.63
C LYS A 22 9.01 4.64 -7.68
N ASP A 23 9.21 4.02 -8.85
CA ASP A 23 9.19 2.56 -9.00
C ASP A 23 10.23 1.88 -8.11
N SER A 24 11.49 2.35 -8.18
CA SER A 24 12.57 1.85 -7.33
C SER A 24 12.28 2.03 -5.83
N ALA A 25 11.78 3.20 -5.44
CA ALA A 25 11.44 3.49 -4.06
C ALA A 25 10.33 2.56 -3.53
N PHE A 26 9.28 2.31 -4.33
CA PHE A 26 8.19 1.41 -3.94
C PHE A 26 8.64 -0.06 -3.91
N ARG A 27 9.52 -0.51 -4.80
CA ARG A 27 10.13 -1.86 -4.68
C ARG A 27 10.90 -2.02 -3.38
N GLY A 28 11.64 -0.99 -2.99
CA GLY A 28 12.34 -0.92 -1.72
C GLY A 28 11.38 -1.07 -0.54
N ILE A 29 10.31 -0.26 -0.49
CA ILE A 29 9.36 -0.33 0.62
C ILE A 29 8.61 -1.67 0.66
N CYS A 30 8.22 -2.23 -0.49
CA CYS A 30 7.55 -3.52 -0.56
C CYS A 30 8.45 -4.65 -0.05
N THR A 31 9.74 -4.60 -0.38
CA THR A 31 10.74 -5.53 0.18
C THR A 31 10.83 -5.40 1.70
N MET A 32 10.92 -4.16 2.22
CA MET A 32 10.99 -3.93 3.66
C MET A 32 9.73 -4.40 4.40
N ILE A 33 8.54 -4.17 3.84
CA ILE A 33 7.25 -4.63 4.39
C ILE A 33 7.20 -6.16 4.43
N THR A 34 7.72 -6.83 3.40
CA THR A 34 7.76 -8.30 3.36
C THR A 34 8.63 -8.88 4.49
N VAL A 35 9.73 -8.20 4.84
CA VAL A 35 10.61 -8.60 5.94
C VAL A 35 10.02 -8.27 7.32
N ASN A 36 9.27 -7.16 7.43
CA ASN A 36 8.66 -6.74 8.70
C ASN A 36 7.26 -6.12 8.49
N PRO A 37 6.22 -6.96 8.28
CA PRO A 37 4.86 -6.47 8.03
C PRO A 37 4.25 -5.79 9.25
N GLY A 38 4.62 -6.22 10.47
CA GLY A 38 4.22 -5.56 11.73
C GLY A 38 4.64 -4.08 11.81
N GLY A 39 5.67 -3.70 11.05
CA GLY A 39 6.17 -2.34 10.96
C GLY A 39 5.26 -1.34 10.23
N VAL A 40 4.20 -1.79 9.56
CA VAL A 40 3.28 -0.91 8.82
C VAL A 40 1.81 -1.03 9.23
N VAL A 41 1.46 -1.97 10.10
CA VAL A 41 0.05 -2.27 10.45
C VAL A 41 -0.73 -1.05 10.92
N GLN A 42 -0.14 -0.23 11.80
CA GLN A 42 -0.83 0.95 12.36
C GLN A 42 -1.04 2.07 11.34
N ASP A 43 -0.15 2.17 10.35
CA ASP A 43 -0.14 3.22 9.33
C ASP A 43 -0.50 2.65 7.93
N PHE A 44 -1.14 1.48 7.89
CA PHE A 44 -1.33 0.75 6.63
C PHE A 44 -2.20 1.51 5.63
N ILE A 45 -3.12 2.36 6.12
CA ILE A 45 -3.94 3.24 5.26
C ILE A 45 -3.08 4.20 4.42
N PHE A 46 -1.95 4.67 4.95
CA PHE A 46 -1.03 5.52 4.20
C PHE A 46 -0.34 4.74 3.08
N PHE A 47 -0.03 3.47 3.31
CA PHE A 47 0.49 2.61 2.25
C PHE A 47 -0.56 2.34 1.17
N CYS A 48 -1.80 2.05 1.55
CA CYS A 48 -2.92 1.90 0.62
C CYS A 48 -3.10 3.14 -0.27
N ASP A 49 -3.12 4.34 0.32
CA ASP A 49 -3.25 5.61 -0.40
C ASP A 49 -2.05 5.86 -1.35
N ALA A 50 -0.83 5.54 -0.89
CA ALA A 50 0.37 5.64 -1.72
C ALA A 50 0.34 4.66 -2.91
N VAL A 51 -0.15 3.43 -2.71
CA VAL A 51 -0.35 2.44 -3.79
C VAL A 51 -1.42 2.92 -4.77
N ALA A 52 -2.55 3.44 -4.28
CA ALA A 52 -3.63 3.96 -5.11
C ALA A 52 -3.24 5.19 -5.95
N SER A 53 -2.14 5.88 -5.61
CA SER A 53 -1.59 6.98 -6.41
C SER A 53 -0.96 6.55 -7.73
N TRP A 54 -0.68 5.25 -7.90
CA TRP A 54 -0.13 4.72 -9.14
C TRP A 54 -1.22 4.62 -10.21
N VAL A 55 -0.90 5.11 -11.41
CA VAL A 55 -1.78 5.03 -12.57
C VAL A 55 -1.50 3.75 -13.35
N ASN A 56 -0.24 3.52 -13.72
CA ASN A 56 0.20 2.36 -14.51
C ASN A 56 1.51 1.79 -13.94
N PRO A 57 1.46 1.10 -12.78
CA PRO A 57 2.64 0.41 -12.27
C PRO A 57 3.03 -0.75 -13.21
N LYS A 58 4.34 -1.05 -13.28
CA LYS A 58 4.84 -2.24 -13.98
C LYS A 58 4.25 -3.51 -13.35
N ASP A 59 4.08 -4.57 -14.14
CA ASP A 59 3.37 -5.79 -13.72
C ASP A 59 3.98 -6.44 -12.46
N ASP A 60 5.31 -6.45 -12.37
CA ASP A 60 6.02 -7.00 -11.22
C ASP A 60 5.83 -6.15 -9.96
N LEU A 61 5.86 -4.81 -10.08
CA LEU A 61 5.52 -3.91 -8.97
C LEU A 61 4.05 -4.05 -8.56
N ARG A 62 3.14 -4.18 -9.54
CA ARG A 62 1.72 -4.43 -9.30
C ARG A 62 1.50 -5.73 -8.53
N GLU A 63 2.25 -6.78 -8.85
CA GLU A 63 2.21 -8.05 -8.13
C GLU A 63 2.70 -7.90 -6.68
N MET A 64 3.73 -7.09 -6.43
CA MET A 64 4.17 -6.79 -5.06
C MET A 64 3.08 -6.10 -4.25
N PHE A 65 2.39 -5.11 -4.83
CA PHE A 65 1.25 -4.45 -4.18
C PHE A 65 0.13 -5.43 -3.87
N TYR A 66 -0.25 -6.25 -4.85
CA TYR A 66 -1.27 -7.29 -4.67
C TYR A 66 -0.94 -8.19 -3.48
N LYS A 67 0.28 -8.73 -3.42
CA LYS A 67 0.71 -9.64 -2.35
C LYS A 67 0.65 -8.98 -0.97
N ILE A 68 1.05 -7.73 -0.84
CA ILE A 68 1.02 -7.01 0.44
C ILE A 68 -0.42 -6.71 0.87
N LEU A 69 -1.26 -6.21 -0.04
CA LEU A 69 -2.65 -5.89 0.25
C LEU A 69 -3.44 -7.12 0.68
N HIS A 70 -3.33 -8.23 -0.07
CA HIS A 70 -3.97 -9.50 0.30
C HIS A 70 -3.35 -10.11 1.55
N GLY A 71 -2.04 -10.00 1.73
CA GLY A 71 -1.36 -10.45 2.95
C GLY A 71 -1.92 -9.76 4.20
N PHE A 72 -2.10 -8.45 4.15
CA PHE A 72 -2.70 -7.68 5.24
C PHE A 72 -4.17 -8.06 5.46
N LYS A 73 -4.98 -8.12 4.39
CA LYS A 73 -6.39 -8.54 4.45
C LYS A 73 -6.55 -9.91 5.12
N ASN A 74 -5.75 -10.88 4.70
CA ASN A 74 -5.77 -12.24 5.26
C ASN A 74 -5.34 -12.25 6.74
N GLN A 75 -4.37 -11.41 7.11
CA GLN A 75 -3.88 -11.32 8.48
C GLN A 75 -4.93 -10.74 9.44
N VAL A 76 -5.67 -9.70 9.02
CA VAL A 76 -6.70 -9.08 9.87
C VAL A 76 -8.03 -9.82 9.83
N GLY A 77 -8.28 -10.57 8.75
CA GLY A 77 -9.54 -11.28 8.49
C GLY A 77 -10.61 -10.38 7.84
N ASP A 78 -11.56 -10.99 7.14
CA ASP A 78 -12.53 -10.27 6.29
C ASP A 78 -13.37 -9.23 7.04
N ASP A 79 -13.84 -9.53 8.25
CA ASP A 79 -14.67 -8.61 9.02
C ASP A 79 -13.90 -7.37 9.48
N ASN A 80 -12.66 -7.54 9.93
CA ASN A 80 -11.81 -6.42 10.32
C ASN A 80 -11.34 -5.63 9.10
N TRP A 81 -11.05 -6.32 7.99
CA TRP A 81 -10.74 -5.67 6.72
C TRP A 81 -11.90 -4.79 6.25
N ARG A 82 -13.13 -5.28 6.28
CA ARG A 82 -14.32 -4.49 5.91
C ARG A 82 -14.44 -3.23 6.78
N ARG A 83 -14.34 -3.35 8.10
CA ARG A 83 -14.38 -2.21 9.03
C ARG A 83 -13.24 -1.21 8.81
N PHE A 84 -12.07 -1.69 8.42
CA PHE A 84 -10.92 -0.87 8.09
C PHE A 84 -11.11 -0.15 6.75
N ALA A 85 -11.49 -0.90 5.71
CA ALA A 85 -11.79 -0.37 4.39
C ALA A 85 -12.95 0.63 4.41
N ASP A 86 -13.92 0.48 5.31
CA ASP A 86 -15.02 1.43 5.47
C ASP A 86 -14.60 2.84 5.84
N GLN A 87 -13.41 3.00 6.41
CA GLN A 87 -12.81 4.31 6.71
C GLN A 87 -12.15 4.95 5.48
N PHE A 88 -12.00 4.21 4.38
CA PHE A 88 -11.37 4.72 3.17
C PHE A 88 -12.29 5.69 2.43
N PRO A 89 -11.76 6.81 1.91
CA PRO A 89 -12.46 7.62 0.93
C PRO A 89 -12.90 6.77 -0.29
N VAL A 90 -14.04 7.11 -0.89
CA VAL A 90 -14.58 6.38 -2.06
C VAL A 90 -13.55 6.21 -3.19
N PRO A 91 -12.79 7.25 -3.59
CA PRO A 91 -11.79 7.10 -4.65
C PRO A 91 -10.68 6.09 -4.31
N LEU A 92 -10.33 5.97 -3.02
CA LEU A 92 -9.34 5.00 -2.56
C LEU A 92 -9.89 3.57 -2.68
N LYS A 93 -11.14 3.33 -2.27
CA LYS A 93 -11.79 2.02 -2.42
C LYS A 93 -11.82 1.57 -3.89
N GLU A 94 -12.23 2.44 -4.79
CA GLU A 94 -12.29 2.14 -6.23
C GLU A 94 -10.91 1.82 -6.81
N ARG A 95 -9.87 2.53 -6.38
CA ARG A 95 -8.49 2.26 -6.80
C ARG A 95 -7.96 0.93 -6.25
N LEU A 96 -8.28 0.60 -5.02
CA LEU A 96 -7.84 -0.67 -4.43
C LEU A 96 -8.58 -1.88 -4.99
N ALA A 97 -9.80 -1.68 -5.52
CA ALA A 97 -10.53 -2.73 -6.22
C ALA A 97 -9.77 -3.30 -7.44
N PHE A 98 -8.86 -2.53 -8.07
CA PHE A 98 -7.95 -3.04 -9.12
C PHE A 98 -7.00 -4.15 -8.64
N TYR A 99 -6.82 -4.28 -7.32
CA TYR A 99 -6.06 -5.33 -6.66
C TYR A 99 -6.96 -6.39 -6.01
N GLY A 100 -8.29 -6.28 -6.12
CA GLY A 100 -9.24 -7.26 -5.59
C GLY A 100 -9.37 -7.27 -4.06
N VAL A 101 -9.08 -6.15 -3.40
CA VAL A 101 -9.22 -5.98 -1.94
C VAL A 101 -10.29 -4.98 -1.56
#